data_AF-A0A7C7KQM3-F1
#
_entry.id   AF-A0A7C7KQM3-F1
#
_cell.length_a   1.000
_cell.length_b   1.000
_cell.length_c   1.000
_cell.angle_alpha   90.00
_cell.angle_beta   90.00
_cell.angle_gamma   90.00
#
_symmetry.space_group_name_H-M   'P 1'
#
loop_
_entity.id
_entity.type
_entity.pdbx_description
1 polymer ?
#
loop_
_entity_poly.entity_id
_entity_poly.type
_entity_poly.pdbx_seq_one_letter_code
_entity_poly.pdbx_strand_id
1 'polypeptide(L)'
;MPFYTGLKKGGMVLINTDADIIPDEDKKVLEKLGAKVYTIPATQIARDIAGTELATNMAMIGLFFGITKLVNIDHIEKALVERFLGGSFVASGGTTALDSAIEKKFKKKQELLAKNLEVIKYTLKLAEERGWVEEKEEKVAT
;
A
#
# COMPACT_ATOMS: atom_id res chain seq x y z
N MET A 1 -14.02 -20.56 10.59
CA MET A 1 -12.55 -20.71 10.71
C MET A 1 -12.02 -19.46 11.41
N PRO A 2 -11.22 -19.56 12.48
CA PRO A 2 -10.66 -18.39 13.17
C PRO A 2 -9.91 -17.48 12.19
N PHE A 3 -9.99 -16.16 12.38
CA PHE A 3 -9.48 -15.17 11.41
C PHE A 3 -7.97 -15.32 11.12
N TYR A 4 -7.16 -15.62 12.14
CA TYR A 4 -5.70 -15.77 12.02
C TYR A 4 -5.23 -17.18 11.63
N THR A 5 -6.16 -18.06 11.23
CA THR A 5 -5.80 -19.42 10.79
C THR A 5 -4.94 -19.36 9.54
N GLY A 6 -3.74 -19.96 9.59
CA GLY A 6 -2.78 -19.96 8.48
C GLY A 6 -1.68 -18.89 8.58
N LEU A 7 -1.73 -18.00 9.58
CA LEU A 7 -0.63 -17.10 9.89
C LEU A 7 0.59 -17.89 10.37
N LYS A 8 1.74 -17.68 9.72
CA LYS A 8 3.01 -18.33 10.10
C LYS A 8 3.51 -17.75 11.42
N LYS A 9 4.31 -18.53 12.16
CA LYS A 9 5.05 -18.03 13.33
C LYS A 9 5.95 -16.85 12.92
N GLY A 10 5.97 -15.80 13.74
CA GLY A 10 6.67 -14.55 13.41
C GLY A 10 6.01 -13.73 12.29
N GLY A 11 4.84 -14.14 11.81
CA GLY A 11 4.15 -13.51 10.70
C GLY A 11 3.71 -12.07 11.01
N MET A 12 3.49 -11.30 9.94
CA MET A 12 3.07 -9.91 10.02
C MET A 12 1.56 -9.77 9.86
N VAL A 13 0.95 -8.90 10.66
CA VAL A 13 -0.46 -8.52 10.57
C VAL A 13 -0.54 -7.01 10.46
N LEU A 14 -1.16 -6.50 9.39
CA LEU A 14 -1.44 -5.08 9.20
C LEU A 14 -2.93 -4.84 9.36
N ILE A 15 -3.32 -3.91 10.23
CA ILE A 15 -4.72 -3.63 10.53
C ILE A 15 -5.00 -2.14 10.30
N ASN A 16 -6.03 -1.87 9.51
CA ASN A 16 -6.54 -0.52 9.28
C ASN A 16 -7.46 -0.10 10.43
N THR A 17 -6.90 0.49 11.48
CA THR A 17 -7.64 1.01 12.63
C THR A 17 -6.77 1.95 13.45
N ASP A 18 -7.39 2.91 14.12
CA ASP A 18 -6.84 3.74 15.20
C ASP A 18 -7.25 3.26 16.61
N ALA A 19 -8.06 2.21 16.71
CA ALA A 19 -8.59 1.69 17.96
C ALA A 19 -8.09 0.27 18.24
N ASP A 20 -8.05 -0.11 19.52
CA ASP A 20 -7.83 -1.50 19.91
C ASP A 20 -9.13 -2.30 19.70
N ILE A 21 -9.20 -2.98 18.57
CA ILE A 21 -10.37 -3.77 18.14
C ILE A 21 -10.14 -5.28 18.24
N ILE A 22 -8.95 -5.73 18.68
CA ILE A 22 -8.60 -7.15 18.68
C ILE A 22 -9.16 -7.80 19.95
N PRO A 23 -10.04 -8.81 19.86
CA PRO A 23 -10.51 -9.54 21.02
C PRO A 23 -9.38 -10.21 21.82
N ASP A 24 -9.54 -10.36 23.13
CA ASP A 24 -8.51 -10.97 23.99
C ASP A 24 -8.14 -12.40 23.60
N GLU A 25 -9.09 -13.15 23.06
CA GLU A 25 -8.84 -14.50 22.53
C GLU A 25 -7.88 -14.48 21.33
N ASP A 26 -8.05 -13.51 20.43
CA ASP A 26 -7.22 -13.33 19.25
C ASP A 26 -5.84 -12.78 19.61
N LYS A 27 -5.75 -11.90 20.62
CA LYS A 27 -4.47 -11.43 21.17
C LYS A 27 -3.61 -12.61 21.63
N LYS A 28 -4.19 -13.57 22.37
CA LYS A 28 -3.48 -14.79 22.80
C LYS A 28 -2.98 -15.64 21.63
N VAL A 29 -3.77 -15.73 20.55
CA VAL A 29 -3.36 -16.45 19.33
C VAL A 29 -2.18 -15.76 18.66
N LEU A 30 -2.24 -14.44 18.51
CA LEU A 30 -1.18 -13.62 17.92
C LEU A 30 0.11 -13.68 18.74
N GLU A 31 0.01 -13.58 20.08
CA GLU A 31 1.13 -13.73 21.01
C GLU A 31 1.77 -15.12 20.91
N LYS A 32 0.97 -16.18 20.89
CA LYS A 32 1.46 -17.56 20.73
C LYS A 32 2.20 -17.78 19.41
N LEU A 33 1.79 -17.06 18.36
CA LEU A 33 2.46 -17.08 17.06
C LEU A 33 3.70 -16.17 17.02
N GLY A 34 3.89 -15.30 18.01
CA GLY A 34 4.90 -14.24 17.96
C GLY A 34 4.66 -13.28 16.79
N ALA A 35 3.40 -13.03 16.46
CA ALA A 35 3.03 -12.21 15.31
C ALA A 35 3.41 -10.74 15.52
N LYS A 36 3.92 -10.09 14.47
CA LYS A 36 4.20 -8.65 14.44
C LYS A 36 2.95 -7.92 13.98
N VAL A 37 2.26 -7.24 14.90
CA VAL A 37 1.00 -6.55 14.62
C VAL A 37 1.24 -5.05 14.49
N TYR A 38 0.84 -4.47 13.35
CA TYR A 38 0.97 -3.05 13.07
C TYR A 38 -0.40 -2.44 12.74
N THR A 39 -0.71 -1.32 13.37
CA THR A 39 -1.99 -0.61 13.22
C THR A 39 -1.77 0.81 12.71
N ILE A 40 -2.51 1.21 11.69
CA ILE A 40 -2.60 2.59 11.21
C ILE A 40 -4.05 2.92 10.80
N PRO A 41 -4.50 4.18 10.93
CA PRO A 41 -5.78 4.61 10.37
C PRO A 41 -5.65 4.90 8.86
N ALA A 42 -5.42 3.86 8.05
CA ALA A 42 -5.17 3.98 6.61
C ALA A 42 -6.32 4.69 5.86
N THR A 43 -7.57 4.48 6.26
CA THR A 43 -8.72 5.18 5.65
C THR A 43 -8.65 6.69 5.89
N GLN A 44 -8.28 7.09 7.11
CA GLN A 44 -8.16 8.50 7.46
C GLN A 44 -6.98 9.15 6.71
N ILE A 45 -5.82 8.47 6.68
CA ILE A 45 -4.64 8.90 5.90
C ILE A 45 -5.00 9.12 4.43
N ALA A 46 -5.75 8.19 3.82
CA ALA A 46 -6.18 8.29 2.43
C ALA A 46 -7.11 9.50 2.21
N ARG A 47 -8.05 9.74 3.14
CA ARG A 47 -8.94 10.90 3.07
C ARG A 47 -8.17 12.21 3.18
N ASP A 48 -7.22 12.30 4.10
CA ASP A 48 -6.48 13.52 4.40
C ASP A 48 -5.51 13.90 3.28
N ILE A 49 -4.88 12.92 2.64
CA ILE A 49 -3.88 13.15 1.58
C ILE A 49 -4.53 13.18 0.19
N ALA A 50 -5.32 12.16 -0.14
CA ALA A 50 -5.88 12.01 -1.49
C ALA A 50 -7.28 12.63 -1.65
N GLY A 51 -7.89 13.11 -0.56
CA GLY A 51 -9.29 13.58 -0.57
C GLY A 51 -10.32 12.47 -0.77
N THR A 52 -9.92 11.20 -0.63
CA THR A 52 -10.80 10.04 -0.88
C THR A 52 -10.37 8.80 -0.11
N GLU A 53 -11.34 8.03 0.37
CA GLU A 53 -11.09 6.72 0.99
C GLU A 53 -10.65 5.66 -0.02
N LEU A 54 -10.82 5.90 -1.32
CA LEU A 54 -10.45 4.94 -2.36
C LEU A 54 -8.94 4.64 -2.37
N ALA A 55 -8.11 5.52 -1.78
CA ALA A 55 -6.67 5.31 -1.62
C ALA A 55 -6.28 4.56 -0.33
N THR A 56 -7.24 4.01 0.43
CA THR A 56 -6.96 3.24 1.66
C THR A 56 -6.03 2.04 1.40
N ASN A 57 -6.24 1.34 0.29
CA ASN A 57 -5.39 0.22 -0.10
C ASN A 57 -3.95 0.67 -0.39
N MET A 58 -3.75 1.88 -0.92
CA MET A 58 -2.43 2.45 -1.18
C MET A 58 -1.69 2.78 0.11
N ALA A 59 -2.40 3.28 1.13
CA ALA A 59 -1.83 3.47 2.45
C ALA A 59 -1.34 2.12 3.03
N MET A 60 -2.16 1.07 2.93
CA MET A 60 -1.79 -0.27 3.42
C MET A 60 -0.61 -0.88 2.66
N ILE A 61 -0.56 -0.76 1.32
CA ILE A 61 0.56 -1.24 0.50
C ILE A 61 1.84 -0.46 0.80
N GLY A 62 1.75 0.87 0.92
CA GLY A 62 2.90 1.70 1.28
C GLY A 62 3.45 1.35 2.67
N LEU A 63 2.57 1.04 3.64
CA LEU A 63 3.00 0.55 4.95
C LEU A 63 3.71 -0.79 4.84
N PHE A 64 3.13 -1.75 4.11
CA PHE A 64 3.70 -3.07 3.91
C PHE A 64 5.12 -3.01 3.31
N PHE A 65 5.31 -2.22 2.25
CA PHE A 65 6.63 -2.05 1.65
C PHE A 65 7.57 -1.20 2.52
N GLY A 66 7.02 -0.30 3.34
CA GLY A 66 7.79 0.51 4.29
C GLY A 66 8.43 -0.34 5.36
N ILE A 67 7.68 -1.32 5.86
CA ILE A 67 8.12 -2.31 6.86
C ILE A 67 9.09 -3.30 6.22
N THR A 68 8.68 -3.95 5.12
CA THR A 68 9.42 -5.10 4.56
C THR A 68 10.62 -4.73 3.69
N LYS A 69 10.66 -3.50 3.16
CA LYS A 69 11.67 -3.01 2.21
C LYS A 69 11.91 -3.94 1.00
N LEU A 70 10.91 -4.75 0.62
CA LEU A 70 11.02 -5.73 -0.48
C LEU A 70 11.14 -5.07 -1.86
N VAL A 71 10.61 -3.87 -2.01
CA VAL A 71 10.63 -3.11 -3.26
C VAL A 71 10.99 -1.66 -2.97
N ASN A 72 11.63 -1.00 -3.93
CA ASN A 72 11.91 0.43 -3.84
C ASN A 72 10.78 1.27 -4.46
N ILE A 73 10.82 2.59 -4.20
CA ILE A 73 9.79 3.52 -4.67
C ILE A 73 9.65 3.55 -6.19
N ASP A 74 10.74 3.40 -6.93
CA ASP A 74 10.73 3.44 -8.40
C ASP A 74 9.92 2.27 -8.99
N HIS A 75 10.04 1.07 -8.40
CA HIS A 75 9.25 -0.10 -8.82
C HIS A 75 7.77 0.06 -8.46
N ILE A 76 7.48 0.64 -7.29
CA ILE A 76 6.11 0.94 -6.89
C ILE A 76 5.48 1.94 -7.87
N GLU A 77 6.18 3.03 -8.20
CA GLU A 77 5.70 4.04 -9.12
C GLU A 77 5.43 3.45 -10.52
N LYS A 78 6.35 2.65 -11.06
CA LYS A 78 6.15 1.94 -12.33
C LYS A 78 4.92 1.04 -12.31
N ALA A 79 4.74 0.25 -11.25
CA ALA A 79 3.59 -0.64 -11.12
C ALA A 79 2.26 0.13 -11.04
N LEU A 80 2.24 1.28 -10.35
CA LEU A 80 1.07 2.16 -10.33
C LEU A 80 0.79 2.76 -11.72
N VAL A 81 1.81 3.28 -12.40
CA VAL A 81 1.67 3.80 -13.77
C VAL A 81 1.08 2.74 -14.69
N GLU A 82 1.63 1.53 -14.69
CA GLU A 82 1.14 0.41 -15.50
C GLU A 82 -0.31 0.06 -15.14
N ARG A 83 -0.65 -0.01 -13.85
CA ARG A 83 -2.00 -0.34 -13.38
C ARG A 83 -3.06 0.67 -13.83
N PHE A 84 -2.74 1.97 -13.82
CA PHE A 84 -3.70 3.05 -14.10
C PHE A 84 -3.69 3.53 -15.56
N LEU A 85 -2.54 3.44 -16.24
CA LEU A 85 -2.31 3.95 -17.60
C LEU A 85 -2.00 2.86 -18.65
N GLY A 86 -1.50 1.69 -18.25
CA GLY A 86 -0.98 0.65 -19.17
C GLY A 86 -2.03 -0.07 -20.02
N GLY A 87 -3.30 -0.12 -19.59
CA GLY A 87 -4.35 -0.87 -20.29
C GLY A 87 -5.18 -0.09 -21.32
N SER A 88 -4.81 1.14 -21.69
CA SER A 88 -5.76 2.05 -22.38
C SER A 88 -5.28 2.75 -23.65
N PHE A 89 -4.07 2.45 -24.17
CA PHE A 89 -3.55 3.22 -25.30
C PHE A 89 -2.95 2.35 -26.40
N VAL A 90 -3.81 1.90 -27.32
CA VAL A 90 -3.43 1.54 -28.69
C VAL A 90 -3.84 2.71 -29.57
N ALA A 91 -2.94 3.67 -29.75
CA ALA A 91 -3.04 4.63 -30.84
C ALA A 91 -2.44 3.96 -32.08
N SER A 92 -3.25 3.28 -32.89
CA SER A 92 -2.81 2.86 -34.21
C SER A 92 -2.39 4.11 -34.99
N GLY A 93 -1.15 4.10 -35.51
CA GLY A 93 -0.49 5.25 -36.09
C GLY A 93 -1.37 5.99 -37.10
N GLY A 94 -1.46 7.31 -36.92
CA GLY A 94 -2.10 8.23 -37.87
C GLY A 94 -3.48 8.71 -37.41
N THR A 95 -3.54 9.60 -36.43
CA THR A 95 -4.30 10.87 -36.50
C THR A 95 -4.35 11.54 -35.12
N THR A 96 -3.84 12.75 -35.10
CA THR A 96 -3.79 13.69 -33.98
C THR A 96 -5.21 14.18 -33.68
N ALA A 97 -6.01 13.40 -32.97
CA ALA A 97 -7.29 13.85 -32.41
C ALA A 97 -7.48 13.27 -31.01
N LEU A 98 -6.71 13.79 -30.05
CA LEU A 98 -7.08 13.70 -28.64
C LEU A 98 -8.35 14.55 -28.45
N ASP A 99 -9.52 13.92 -28.45
CA ASP A 99 -10.77 14.60 -28.07
C ASP A 99 -10.62 15.15 -26.64
N SER A 100 -11.15 16.35 -26.40
CA SER A 100 -11.28 17.00 -25.09
C SER A 100 -11.79 16.07 -23.99
N ALA A 101 -12.66 15.11 -24.31
CA ALA A 101 -13.15 14.10 -23.37
C ALA A 101 -12.06 13.08 -22.98
N ILE A 102 -11.19 12.69 -23.92
CA ILE A 102 -10.06 11.79 -23.68
C ILE A 102 -8.99 12.52 -22.86
N GLU A 103 -8.70 13.79 -23.18
CA GLU A 103 -7.74 14.60 -22.42
C GLU A 103 -8.18 14.80 -20.96
N LYS A 104 -9.46 15.09 -20.71
CA LYS A 104 -10.02 15.19 -19.35
C LYS A 104 -9.91 13.87 -18.59
N LYS A 105 -10.24 12.74 -19.23
CA LYS A 105 -10.07 11.40 -18.63
C LYS A 105 -8.61 11.12 -18.28
N PHE A 106 -7.69 11.52 -19.16
CA PHE A 106 -6.25 11.35 -18.95
C PHE A 106 -5.74 12.20 -17.78
N LYS A 107 -6.06 13.50 -17.76
CA LYS A 107 -5.73 14.40 -16.64
C LYS A 107 -6.25 13.87 -15.31
N LYS A 108 -7.49 13.38 -15.26
CA LYS A 108 -8.07 12.76 -14.07
C LYS A 108 -7.32 11.50 -13.63
N LYS A 109 -6.90 10.65 -14.57
CA LYS A 109 -6.08 9.46 -14.26
C LYS A 109 -4.70 9.83 -13.72
N GLN A 110 -4.06 10.86 -14.28
CA GLN A 110 -2.78 11.37 -13.77
C GLN A 110 -2.92 11.96 -12.36
N GLU A 111 -3.97 12.73 -12.10
CA GLU A 111 -4.25 13.27 -10.77
C GLU A 111 -4.49 12.15 -9.74
N LEU A 112 -5.29 11.14 -10.11
CA LEU A 112 -5.51 9.96 -9.27
C LEU A 112 -4.20 9.21 -9.00
N LEU A 113 -3.35 9.05 -10.01
CA LEU A 113 -2.05 8.40 -9.87
C LEU A 113 -1.16 9.16 -8.89
N ALA A 114 -1.06 10.48 -9.03
CA ALA A 114 -0.27 11.34 -8.15
C ALA A 114 -0.73 11.24 -6.69
N LYS A 115 -2.03 11.36 -6.44
CA LYS A 115 -2.63 11.24 -5.11
C LYS A 115 -2.39 9.88 -4.46
N ASN A 116 -2.51 8.80 -5.24
CA ASN A 116 -2.22 7.45 -4.74
C ASN A 116 -0.73 7.30 -4.38
N LEU A 117 0.17 7.86 -5.19
CA LEU A 117 1.61 7.83 -4.93
C LEU A 117 1.99 8.64 -3.67
N GLU A 118 1.35 9.79 -3.43
CA GLU A 118 1.55 10.58 -2.22
C GLU A 118 1.18 9.81 -0.95
N VAL A 119 0.04 9.10 -0.97
CA VAL A 119 -0.40 8.24 0.16
C VAL A 119 0.64 7.14 0.43
N ILE A 120 1.16 6.50 -0.62
CA ILE A 120 2.21 5.47 -0.50
C ILE A 120 3.48 6.06 0.11
N LYS A 121 3.94 7.20 -0.40
CA LYS A 121 5.15 7.88 0.11
C LYS A 121 5.01 8.24 1.58
N TYR A 122 3.84 8.69 1.98
CA TYR A 122 3.54 8.98 3.39
C TYR A 122 3.66 7.73 4.27
N THR A 123 3.02 6.61 3.90
CA THR A 123 3.06 5.41 4.74
C THR A 123 4.40 4.66 4.70
N LEU A 124 5.16 4.79 3.62
CA LEU A 124 6.57 4.37 3.56
C LEU A 124 7.41 5.09 4.62
N LYS A 125 7.30 6.42 4.67
CA LYS A 125 8.01 7.25 5.65
C LYS A 125 7.53 6.99 7.07
N LEU A 126 6.21 6.80 7.26
CA LEU A 126 5.62 6.46 8.55
C LEU A 126 6.22 5.19 9.14
N ALA A 127 6.47 4.15 8.32
CA ALA A 127 7.10 2.92 8.78
C ALA A 127 8.54 3.16 9.27
N GLU A 128 9.30 4.03 8.60
CA GLU A 128 10.65 4.43 9.00
C GLU A 128 10.64 5.24 10.30
N GLU A 129 9.77 6.24 10.38
CA GLU A 129 9.61 7.09 11.57
C GLU A 129 9.21 6.31 12.81
N ARG A 130 8.40 5.26 12.64
CA ARG A 130 7.99 4.37 13.74
C ARG A 130 8.99 3.25 14.04
N GLY A 131 10.10 3.18 13.31
CA GLY A 131 11.13 2.15 13.51
C GLY A 131 10.64 0.73 13.22
N TRP A 132 9.66 0.58 12.33
CA TRP A 132 9.07 -0.72 11.98
C TRP A 132 9.81 -1.44 10.86
N VAL A 133 10.92 -0.88 10.38
CA VAL A 133 11.67 -1.44 9.26
C VAL A 133 12.28 -2.78 9.68
N GLU A 134 12.00 -3.84 8.91
CA GLU A 134 12.65 -5.13 9.10
C GLU A 134 14.12 -5.03 8.66
N GLU A 135 15.02 -5.48 9.54
CA GLU A 135 16.41 -5.69 9.16
C GLU A 135 16.47 -6.76 8.06
N LYS A 136 17.28 -6.52 7.02
CA LYS A 136 17.55 -7.56 6.04
C LYS A 136 18.27 -8.70 6.76
N GLU A 137 17.62 -9.84 6.92
CA GLU A 137 18.35 -11.08 7.10
C GLU A 137 19.28 -11.23 5.89
N GLU A 138 20.57 -11.00 6.09
CA GLU A 138 21.58 -11.51 5.18
C GLU A 138 21.37 -13.02 5.15
N LYS A 139 20.77 -13.51 4.06
CA LYS A 139 20.83 -14.94 3.75
C LYS A 139 22.30 -15.25 3.54
N VAL A 140 22.95 -15.73 4.61
CA VAL A 140 24.21 -16.44 4.51
C VAL A 140 23.93 -17.61 3.57
N ALA A 141 24.39 -17.47 2.33
CA ALA A 141 24.37 -18.56 1.38
C ALA A 141 25.32 -19.64 1.90
N THR A 142 24.78 -20.65 2.57
CA THR A 142 25.44 -21.94 2.82
C THR A 142 24.97 -22.96 1.80
#